data_AF-A0A9D9X8S3-F1
#
_entry.id   AF-A0A9D9X8S3-F1
#
_cell.length_a   1.000
_cell.length_b   1.000
_cell.length_c   1.000
_cell.angle_alpha   90.00
_cell.angle_beta   90.00
_cell.angle_gamma   90.00
#
_symmetry.space_group_name_H-M   'P 1'
#
loop_
_entity.id
_entity.type
_entity.pdbx_description
1 polymer ?
#
loop_
_entity_poly.entity_id
_entity_poly.type
_entity_poly.pdbx_seq_one_letter_code
_entity_poly.pdbx_strand_id
1 'polypeptide(L)'
;MTRIVCMLIFTVLCGTPVWAAGDAATGKALYASCAACHGVQAEGIAAMNAPALAGQEAAYIERQLAHFQAGVRGADPADTLGAQMRGMAAVLADTQAIADVSAYLAALAPMSSASDAGGDLRNGNNYYQSKCGACHGGKAEGNAALFAPRLAGQDVAYLKRQYLNFQQGLRGSHAEDRFGKQMKMMSTTLPGEKDLDDVLAFINAQGAAR
;
A
#
# COMPACT_ATOMS: atom_id res chain seq x y z
N MET A 1 -57.60 -30.38 29.98
CA MET A 1 -57.48 -29.12 29.20
C MET A 1 -56.01 -28.76 29.13
N THR A 2 -55.28 -29.29 28.16
CA THR A 2 -53.81 -29.19 28.09
C THR A 2 -53.47 -28.15 27.02
N ARG A 3 -53.02 -26.97 27.45
CA ARG A 3 -52.63 -25.86 26.55
C ARG A 3 -51.21 -26.14 26.02
N ILE A 4 -51.12 -26.54 24.75
CA ILE A 4 -49.86 -26.59 24.01
C ILE A 4 -49.50 -25.15 23.62
N VAL A 5 -48.46 -24.59 24.23
CA VAL A 5 -47.88 -23.30 23.82
C VAL A 5 -46.83 -23.60 22.76
N CYS A 6 -47.16 -23.28 21.51
CA CYS A 6 -46.26 -23.41 20.37
C CYS A 6 -45.20 -22.30 20.44
N MET A 7 -43.99 -22.66 20.86
CA MET A 7 -42.85 -21.74 20.95
C MET A 7 -42.23 -21.61 19.55
N LEU A 8 -42.57 -20.55 18.83
CA LEU A 8 -41.98 -20.23 17.53
C LEU A 8 -40.53 -19.76 17.72
N ILE A 9 -39.58 -20.63 17.40
CA ILE A 9 -38.15 -20.31 17.34
C ILE A 9 -37.94 -19.48 16.07
N PHE A 10 -37.76 -18.16 16.25
CA PHE A 10 -37.39 -17.25 15.17
C PHE A 10 -35.87 -17.27 15.01
N THR A 11 -35.36 -18.18 14.19
CA THR A 11 -33.94 -18.19 13.78
C THR A 11 -33.68 -16.99 12.86
N VAL A 12 -33.12 -15.92 13.42
CA VAL A 12 -32.56 -14.82 12.65
C VAL A 12 -31.28 -15.32 11.97
N LEU A 13 -31.35 -15.66 10.67
CA LEU A 13 -30.16 -15.83 9.84
C LEU A 13 -29.52 -14.46 9.64
N CYS A 14 -28.59 -14.11 10.53
CA CYS A 14 -27.66 -13.02 10.30
C CYS A 14 -26.66 -13.48 9.23
N GLY A 15 -27.01 -13.33 7.95
CA GLY A 15 -26.10 -13.55 6.84
C GLY A 15 -24.96 -12.55 6.93
N THR A 16 -23.77 -12.98 7.35
CA THR A 16 -22.56 -12.18 7.20
C THR A 16 -22.31 -12.00 5.71
N PRO A 17 -22.17 -10.77 5.20
CA PRO A 17 -21.80 -10.59 3.80
C PRO A 17 -20.46 -11.29 3.57
N VAL A 18 -20.48 -12.36 2.78
CA VAL A 18 -19.29 -12.97 2.23
C VAL A 18 -18.89 -12.06 1.07
N TRP A 19 -17.93 -11.17 1.31
CA TRP A 19 -17.27 -10.47 0.21
C TRP A 19 -16.56 -11.51 -0.65
N ALA A 20 -16.82 -11.50 -1.96
CA ALA A 20 -16.16 -12.40 -2.87
C ALA A 20 -14.67 -12.03 -2.98
N ALA A 21 -13.81 -13.03 -3.14
CA ALA A 21 -12.42 -12.77 -3.51
C ALA A 21 -12.38 -11.95 -4.81
N GLY A 22 -11.37 -11.07 -4.95
CA GLY A 22 -11.22 -10.26 -6.16
C GLY A 22 -11.00 -11.09 -7.42
N ASP A 23 -11.64 -10.71 -8.52
CA ASP A 23 -11.42 -11.29 -9.85
C ASP A 23 -10.39 -10.48 -10.64
N ALA A 24 -9.21 -11.08 -10.87
CA ALA A 24 -8.12 -10.44 -11.59
C ALA A 24 -8.46 -10.10 -13.06
N ALA A 25 -9.39 -10.83 -13.69
CA ALA A 25 -9.80 -10.54 -15.06
C ALA A 25 -10.60 -9.23 -15.14
N THR A 26 -11.59 -9.08 -14.26
CA THR A 26 -12.34 -7.83 -14.07
C THR A 26 -11.40 -6.70 -13.62
N GLY A 27 -10.50 -6.98 -12.68
CA GLY A 27 -9.51 -6.03 -12.19
C GLY A 27 -8.61 -5.45 -13.27
N LYS A 28 -8.19 -6.28 -14.24
CA LYS A 28 -7.42 -5.82 -15.41
C LYS A 28 -8.17 -4.80 -16.24
N ALA A 29 -9.48 -4.99 -16.44
CA ALA A 29 -10.30 -4.03 -17.19
C ALA A 29 -10.42 -2.69 -16.44
N LEU A 30 -10.65 -2.74 -15.12
CA LEU A 30 -10.71 -1.54 -14.26
C LEU A 30 -9.38 -0.77 -14.24
N TYR A 31 -8.25 -1.49 -14.21
CA TYR A 31 -6.91 -0.92 -14.19
C TYR A 31 -6.57 -0.07 -15.43
N ALA A 32 -7.28 -0.23 -16.55
CA ALA A 32 -7.00 0.50 -17.78
C ALA A 32 -6.95 2.03 -17.58
N SER A 33 -7.78 2.57 -16.68
CA SER A 33 -7.80 4.00 -16.32
C SER A 33 -6.59 4.43 -15.48
N CYS A 34 -5.99 3.51 -14.73
CA CYS A 34 -4.85 3.75 -13.84
C CYS A 34 -3.51 3.72 -14.62
N ALA A 35 -3.47 2.97 -15.72
CA ALA A 35 -2.26 2.73 -16.51
C ALA A 35 -1.62 4.01 -17.08
N ALA A 36 -2.39 5.08 -17.29
CA ALA A 36 -1.87 6.36 -17.77
C ALA A 36 -0.85 7.00 -16.81
N CYS A 37 -0.96 6.74 -15.51
CA CYS A 37 -0.01 7.22 -14.52
C CYS A 37 0.89 6.10 -13.99
N HIS A 38 0.35 4.90 -13.77
CA HIS A 38 1.08 3.79 -13.14
C HIS A 38 1.77 2.85 -14.15
N GLY A 39 1.63 3.08 -15.45
CA GLY A 39 2.21 2.23 -16.50
C GLY A 39 1.30 1.06 -16.89
N VAL A 40 1.49 0.53 -18.09
CA VAL A 40 0.60 -0.51 -18.66
C VAL A 40 0.67 -1.82 -17.88
N GLN A 41 1.83 -2.11 -17.30
CA GLN A 41 2.09 -3.29 -16.49
C GLN A 41 2.27 -2.92 -15.01
N ALA A 42 1.76 -1.75 -14.60
CA ALA A 42 1.86 -1.24 -13.23
C ALA A 42 3.30 -1.06 -12.71
N GLU A 43 4.24 -0.78 -13.61
CA GLU A 43 5.66 -0.52 -13.35
C GLU A 43 5.94 0.79 -12.62
N GLY A 44 4.96 1.71 -12.57
CA GLY A 44 5.16 3.07 -12.09
C GLY A 44 5.84 3.95 -13.13
N ILE A 45 5.62 5.26 -13.03
CA ILE A 45 6.24 6.26 -13.90
C ILE A 45 6.80 7.37 -13.02
N ALA A 46 8.12 7.38 -12.84
CA ALA A 46 8.82 8.33 -11.97
C ALA A 46 8.53 9.80 -12.34
N ALA A 47 8.49 10.11 -13.64
CA ALA A 47 8.14 11.45 -14.14
C ALA A 47 6.74 11.91 -13.74
N MET A 48 5.82 10.97 -13.47
CA MET A 48 4.46 11.24 -13.00
C MET A 48 4.35 11.16 -11.48
N ASN A 49 5.45 10.91 -10.75
CA ASN A 49 5.45 10.62 -9.32
C ASN A 49 4.56 9.43 -8.92
N ALA A 50 4.26 8.55 -9.88
CA ALA A 50 3.35 7.43 -9.71
C ALA A 50 4.12 6.16 -9.34
N PRO A 51 3.85 5.54 -8.19
CA PRO A 51 4.57 4.36 -7.74
C PRO A 51 4.29 3.13 -8.60
N ALA A 52 5.23 2.19 -8.58
CA ALA A 52 4.99 0.83 -9.03
C ALA A 52 3.93 0.15 -8.15
N LEU A 53 2.99 -0.56 -8.78
CA LEU A 53 1.94 -1.34 -8.11
C LEU A 53 2.01 -2.83 -8.45
N ALA A 54 2.75 -3.21 -9.50
CA ALA A 54 2.91 -4.60 -9.92
C ALA A 54 3.49 -5.47 -8.80
N GLY A 55 2.81 -6.58 -8.48
CA GLY A 55 3.23 -7.53 -7.47
C GLY A 55 3.23 -6.97 -6.04
N GLN A 56 2.51 -5.87 -5.80
CA GLN A 56 2.24 -5.39 -4.46
C GLN A 56 1.13 -6.23 -3.81
N GLU A 57 1.19 -6.37 -2.49
CA GLU A 57 0.21 -7.15 -1.72
C GLU A 57 -1.23 -6.64 -1.92
N ALA A 58 -2.16 -7.51 -2.32
CA ALA A 58 -3.56 -7.14 -2.57
C ALA A 58 -4.19 -6.42 -1.37
N ALA A 59 -4.03 -6.98 -0.16
CA ALA A 59 -4.54 -6.38 1.08
C ALA A 59 -3.94 -5.00 1.39
N TYR A 60 -2.73 -4.70 0.90
CA TYR A 60 -2.17 -3.34 1.01
C TYR A 60 -2.86 -2.41 0.02
N ILE A 61 -3.00 -2.82 -1.24
CA ILE A 61 -3.64 -2.01 -2.29
C ILE A 61 -5.09 -1.71 -1.95
N GLU A 62 -5.86 -2.72 -1.53
CA GLU A 62 -7.26 -2.57 -1.10
C GLU A 62 -7.39 -1.51 -0.01
N ARG A 63 -6.55 -1.64 1.03
CA ARG A 63 -6.51 -0.68 2.13
C ARG A 63 -6.16 0.73 1.65
N GLN A 64 -5.18 0.88 0.75
CA GLN A 64 -4.79 2.19 0.25
C GLN A 64 -5.90 2.84 -0.59
N LEU A 65 -6.54 2.09 -1.49
CA LEU A 65 -7.65 2.58 -2.30
C LEU A 65 -8.84 2.99 -1.43
N ALA A 66 -9.22 2.16 -0.46
CA ALA A 66 -10.27 2.48 0.51
C ALA A 66 -9.91 3.72 1.35
N HIS A 67 -8.66 3.85 1.81
CA HIS A 67 -8.21 5.02 2.55
C HIS A 67 -8.24 6.30 1.71
N PHE A 68 -7.94 6.22 0.42
CA PHE A 68 -8.08 7.35 -0.49
C PHE A 68 -9.56 7.74 -0.69
N GLN A 69 -10.44 6.77 -0.95
CA GLN A 69 -11.88 7.02 -1.08
C GLN A 69 -12.46 7.70 0.18
N ALA A 70 -12.08 7.20 1.36
CA ALA A 70 -12.56 7.70 2.65
C ALA A 70 -11.85 9.00 3.11
N GLY A 71 -10.83 9.48 2.40
CA GLY A 71 -10.05 10.66 2.82
C GLY A 71 -9.16 10.41 4.04
N VAL A 72 -8.97 9.16 4.45
CA VAL A 72 -7.99 8.74 5.46
C VAL A 72 -6.55 9.04 5.00
N ARG A 73 -6.33 8.99 3.68
CA ARG A 73 -5.07 9.37 3.00
C ARG A 73 -5.35 10.39 1.90
N GLY A 74 -4.49 11.40 1.75
CA GLY A 74 -4.58 12.41 0.69
C GLY A 74 -5.62 13.51 0.91
N ALA A 75 -6.22 13.63 2.10
CA ALA A 75 -7.16 14.70 2.42
C ALA A 75 -6.49 15.99 2.89
N ASP A 76 -5.23 15.92 3.34
CA ASP A 76 -4.46 17.10 3.71
C ASP A 76 -4.19 17.96 2.46
N PRO A 77 -4.43 19.29 2.51
CA PRO A 77 -4.18 20.18 1.37
C PRO A 77 -2.73 20.18 0.87
N ALA A 78 -1.75 19.84 1.72
CA ALA A 78 -0.35 19.73 1.31
C ALA A 78 -0.02 18.41 0.59
N ASP A 79 -0.88 17.38 0.67
CA ASP A 79 -0.70 16.10 -0.04
C ASP A 79 -1.39 16.11 -1.41
N THR A 80 -0.89 16.94 -2.33
CA THR A 80 -1.48 17.16 -3.67
C THR A 80 -1.54 15.88 -4.51
N LEU A 81 -0.50 15.04 -4.45
CA LEU A 81 -0.46 13.74 -5.12
C LEU A 81 -1.42 12.74 -4.48
N GLY A 82 -1.57 12.77 -3.14
CA GLY A 82 -2.59 12.01 -2.45
C GLY A 82 -4.00 12.44 -2.87
N ALA A 83 -4.27 13.74 -2.98
CA ALA A 83 -5.54 14.28 -3.44
C ALA A 83 -5.88 13.84 -4.87
N GLN A 84 -4.90 13.80 -5.77
CA GLN A 84 -5.07 13.23 -7.11
C GLN A 84 -5.50 11.74 -7.03
N MET A 85 -4.84 10.95 -6.18
CA MET A 85 -5.23 9.55 -5.98
C MET A 85 -6.59 9.37 -5.32
N ARG A 86 -7.05 10.31 -4.49
CA ARG A 86 -8.44 10.30 -4.00
C ARG A 86 -9.45 10.40 -5.13
N GLY A 87 -9.22 11.33 -6.07
CA GLY A 87 -10.05 11.46 -7.27
C GLY A 87 -10.08 10.19 -8.11
N MET A 88 -8.91 9.57 -8.32
CA MET A 88 -8.83 8.31 -9.07
C MET A 88 -9.46 7.13 -8.34
N ALA A 89 -9.25 7.00 -7.03
CA ALA A 89 -9.85 5.92 -6.24
C ALA A 89 -11.38 6.02 -6.22
N ALA A 90 -11.96 7.23 -6.28
CA ALA A 90 -13.41 7.43 -6.34
C ALA A 90 -14.06 6.94 -7.65
N VAL A 91 -13.28 6.62 -8.69
CA VAL A 91 -13.79 6.02 -9.94
C VAL A 91 -14.20 4.55 -9.72
N LEU A 92 -13.60 3.86 -8.75
CA LEU A 92 -13.97 2.48 -8.40
C LEU A 92 -15.31 2.49 -7.66
N ALA A 93 -16.31 1.81 -8.20
CA ALA A 93 -17.69 1.93 -7.78
C ALA A 93 -17.96 1.42 -6.35
N ASP A 94 -17.27 0.35 -5.95
CA ASP A 94 -17.51 -0.32 -4.67
C ASP A 94 -16.28 -1.11 -4.20
N THR A 95 -16.44 -1.79 -3.07
CA THR A 95 -15.40 -2.64 -2.48
C THR A 95 -15.03 -3.83 -3.35
N GLN A 96 -15.92 -4.33 -4.20
CA GLN A 96 -15.61 -5.43 -5.11
C GLN A 96 -14.69 -4.94 -6.23
N ALA A 97 -14.96 -3.77 -6.83
CA ALA A 97 -14.07 -3.15 -7.80
C ALA A 97 -12.66 -2.90 -7.24
N ILE A 98 -12.56 -2.52 -5.96
CA ILE A 98 -11.28 -2.40 -5.24
C ILE A 98 -10.59 -3.77 -5.09
N ALA A 99 -11.33 -4.81 -4.68
CA ALA A 99 -10.79 -6.16 -4.54
C ALA A 99 -10.29 -6.71 -5.88
N ASP A 100 -11.06 -6.51 -6.96
CA ASP A 100 -10.74 -6.98 -8.30
C ASP A 100 -9.45 -6.34 -8.82
N VAL A 101 -9.33 -5.00 -8.79
CA VAL A 101 -8.11 -4.31 -9.24
C VAL A 101 -6.90 -4.66 -8.38
N SER A 102 -7.11 -4.86 -7.08
CA SER A 102 -6.03 -5.26 -6.15
C SER A 102 -5.54 -6.67 -6.42
N ALA A 103 -6.46 -7.60 -6.71
CA ALA A 103 -6.13 -8.97 -7.12
C ALA A 103 -5.36 -9.01 -8.44
N TYR A 104 -5.77 -8.19 -9.43
CA TYR A 104 -5.04 -8.05 -10.68
C TYR A 104 -3.60 -7.56 -10.47
N LEU A 105 -3.43 -6.47 -9.72
CA LEU A 105 -2.12 -5.87 -9.46
C LEU A 105 -1.17 -6.81 -8.70
N ALA A 106 -1.70 -7.53 -7.70
CA ALA A 106 -0.93 -8.50 -6.93
C ALA A 106 -0.47 -9.71 -7.78
N ALA A 107 -1.22 -10.08 -8.81
CA ALA A 107 -0.87 -11.16 -9.72
C ALA A 107 0.20 -10.78 -10.75
N LEU A 108 0.50 -9.50 -10.92
CA LEU A 108 1.58 -9.05 -11.81
C LEU A 108 2.95 -9.37 -11.23
N ALA A 109 3.91 -9.69 -12.09
CA ALA A 109 5.29 -9.84 -11.67
C ALA A 109 5.84 -8.50 -11.15
N PRO A 110 6.47 -8.45 -9.97
CA PRO A 110 7.13 -7.23 -9.51
C PRO A 110 8.12 -6.74 -10.55
N MET A 111 7.92 -5.52 -11.03
CA MET A 111 8.87 -4.88 -11.93
C MET A 111 9.83 -4.01 -11.13
N SER A 112 11.10 -4.09 -11.53
CA SER A 112 12.19 -3.39 -10.88
C SER A 112 12.82 -2.42 -11.84
N SER A 113 12.93 -1.19 -11.39
CA SER A 113 13.75 -0.14 -11.97
C SER A 113 14.82 0.26 -10.96
N ALA A 114 15.62 -0.72 -10.49
CA ALA A 114 16.78 -0.41 -9.69
C ALA A 114 17.74 0.49 -10.49
N SER A 115 17.89 1.73 -10.05
CA SER A 115 18.89 2.68 -10.56
C SER A 115 20.00 2.89 -9.53
N ASP A 116 21.09 3.58 -9.87
CA ASP A 116 21.97 4.07 -8.82
C ASP A 116 21.23 5.18 -8.05
N ALA A 117 20.96 4.95 -6.76
CA ALA A 117 20.26 5.89 -5.90
C ALA A 117 21.22 6.81 -5.13
N GLY A 118 22.55 6.58 -5.25
CA GLY A 118 23.55 7.14 -4.34
C GLY A 118 23.37 6.63 -2.91
N GLY A 119 24.34 6.88 -2.03
CA GLY A 119 24.28 6.51 -0.60
C GLY A 119 25.18 5.34 -0.20
N ASP A 120 25.42 5.20 1.11
CA ASP A 120 26.22 4.13 1.69
C ASP A 120 25.34 2.89 1.93
N LEU A 121 25.46 1.89 1.04
CA LEU A 121 24.69 0.65 1.12
C LEU A 121 24.94 -0.14 2.42
N ARG A 122 26.14 -0.04 3.02
CA ARG A 122 26.45 -0.74 4.26
C ARG A 122 25.74 -0.08 5.42
N ASN A 123 25.79 1.25 5.50
CA ASN A 123 25.04 2.00 6.51
C ASN A 123 23.53 1.81 6.34
N GLY A 124 23.05 1.90 5.10
CA GLY A 124 21.67 1.67 4.71
C GLY A 124 21.14 0.31 5.14
N ASN A 125 21.89 -0.76 4.87
CA ASN A 125 21.55 -2.10 5.33
C ASN A 125 21.45 -2.16 6.87
N ASN A 126 22.42 -1.61 7.60
CA ASN A 126 22.42 -1.66 9.06
C ASN A 126 21.18 -0.98 9.67
N TYR A 127 20.84 0.22 9.20
CA TYR A 127 19.62 0.90 9.64
C TYR A 127 18.36 0.18 9.18
N TYR A 128 18.32 -0.28 7.94
CA TYR A 128 17.17 -1.00 7.42
C TYR A 128 16.88 -2.26 8.24
N GLN A 129 17.87 -3.12 8.49
CA GLN A 129 17.66 -4.35 9.26
C GLN A 129 17.23 -4.05 10.70
N SER A 130 17.80 -3.02 11.33
CA SER A 130 17.50 -2.70 12.73
C SER A 130 16.16 -1.98 12.94
N LYS A 131 15.65 -1.26 11.94
CA LYS A 131 14.43 -0.43 12.08
C LYS A 131 13.25 -0.90 11.25
N CYS A 132 13.49 -1.48 10.08
CA CYS A 132 12.47 -1.70 9.06
C CYS A 132 12.26 -3.19 8.74
N GLY A 133 13.35 -3.96 8.67
CA GLY A 133 13.37 -5.33 8.14
C GLY A 133 12.48 -6.32 8.87
N ALA A 134 12.27 -6.15 10.18
CA ALA A 134 11.36 -7.00 10.95
C ALA A 134 9.90 -6.95 10.46
N CYS A 135 9.48 -5.81 9.91
CA CYS A 135 8.14 -5.65 9.34
C CYS A 135 8.14 -5.82 7.82
N HIS A 136 9.09 -5.19 7.13
CA HIS A 136 9.11 -5.13 5.66
C HIS A 136 9.90 -6.26 4.98
N GLY A 137 10.42 -7.23 5.73
CA GLY A 137 11.26 -8.30 5.21
C GLY A 137 12.72 -7.87 5.05
N GLY A 138 13.66 -8.81 5.11
CA GLY A 138 15.10 -8.53 5.11
C GLY A 138 15.60 -7.93 3.79
N LYS A 139 14.90 -8.18 2.68
CA LYS A 139 15.14 -7.63 1.35
C LYS A 139 14.07 -6.63 0.93
N ALA A 140 13.30 -6.10 1.88
CA ALA A 140 12.20 -5.17 1.59
C ALA A 140 11.10 -5.76 0.69
N GLU A 141 10.95 -7.09 0.71
CA GLU A 141 9.98 -7.86 -0.06
C GLU A 141 8.55 -7.72 0.45
N GLY A 142 8.35 -7.14 1.64
CA GLY A 142 7.06 -7.03 2.31
C GLY A 142 6.77 -8.21 3.24
N ASN A 143 5.68 -8.09 4.00
CA ASN A 143 5.18 -9.17 4.85
C ASN A 143 3.66 -9.04 4.97
N ALA A 144 2.94 -9.88 4.21
CA ALA A 144 1.49 -9.89 4.18
C ALA A 144 0.86 -10.17 5.57
N ALA A 145 1.48 -11.02 6.40
CA ALA A 145 0.99 -11.33 7.74
C ALA A 145 1.06 -10.13 8.69
N LEU A 146 1.96 -9.18 8.41
CA LEU A 146 2.09 -7.92 9.16
C LEU A 146 1.44 -6.74 8.43
N PHE A 147 0.77 -6.97 7.29
CA PHE A 147 0.22 -5.94 6.42
C PHE A 147 1.26 -4.91 5.95
N ALA A 148 2.53 -5.29 5.96
CA ALA A 148 3.66 -4.45 5.59
C ALA A 148 3.88 -4.57 4.06
N PRO A 149 3.78 -3.46 3.31
CA PRO A 149 3.96 -3.50 1.86
C PRO A 149 5.38 -3.87 1.48
N ARG A 150 5.50 -4.44 0.27
CA ARG A 150 6.75 -4.51 -0.46
C ARG A 150 7.29 -3.11 -0.74
N LEU A 151 8.56 -2.88 -0.44
CA LEU A 151 9.28 -1.64 -0.76
C LEU A 151 10.32 -1.85 -1.88
N ALA A 152 10.83 -3.07 -2.04
CA ALA A 152 11.80 -3.42 -3.08
C ALA A 152 11.22 -3.21 -4.49
N GLY A 153 11.98 -2.54 -5.35
CA GLY A 153 11.57 -2.19 -6.72
C GLY A 153 10.69 -0.94 -6.80
N GLN A 154 10.42 -0.26 -5.68
CA GLN A 154 9.72 1.02 -5.69
C GLN A 154 10.68 2.18 -5.99
N ASP A 155 10.16 3.21 -6.65
CA ASP A 155 10.89 4.45 -6.93
C ASP A 155 11.38 5.14 -5.63
N VAL A 156 12.65 5.53 -5.62
CA VAL A 156 13.32 6.14 -4.46
C VAL A 156 12.67 7.46 -4.06
N ALA A 157 12.30 8.30 -5.04
CA ALA A 157 11.68 9.59 -4.77
C ALA A 157 10.27 9.41 -4.19
N TYR A 158 9.51 8.42 -4.67
CA TYR A 158 8.24 8.04 -4.06
C TYR A 158 8.44 7.58 -2.61
N LEU A 159 9.38 6.66 -2.34
CA LEU A 159 9.64 6.15 -0.99
C LEU A 159 10.06 7.28 -0.04
N LYS A 160 10.99 8.14 -0.46
CA LYS A 160 11.43 9.32 0.30
C LYS A 160 10.25 10.23 0.63
N ARG A 161 9.43 10.57 -0.37
CA ARG A 161 8.21 11.36 -0.17
C ARG A 161 7.25 10.70 0.81
N GLN A 162 7.00 9.40 0.70
CA GLN A 162 6.09 8.72 1.64
C GLN A 162 6.63 8.74 3.07
N TYR A 163 7.93 8.52 3.25
CA TYR A 163 8.58 8.62 4.55
C TYR A 163 8.42 10.03 5.16
N LEU A 164 8.68 11.07 4.37
CA LEU A 164 8.53 12.47 4.80
C LEU A 164 7.06 12.82 5.08
N ASN A 165 6.11 12.32 4.29
CA ASN A 165 4.67 12.50 4.56
C ASN A 165 4.26 11.87 5.90
N PHE A 166 4.85 10.72 6.27
CA PHE A 166 4.64 10.13 7.59
C PHE A 166 5.26 11.00 8.69
N GLN A 167 6.51 11.46 8.53
CA GLN A 167 7.19 12.31 9.52
C GLN A 167 6.41 13.59 9.80
N GLN A 168 5.89 14.23 8.76
CA GLN A 168 5.13 15.48 8.83
C GLN A 168 3.67 15.26 9.24
N GLY A 169 3.22 14.01 9.31
CA GLY A 169 1.84 13.67 9.65
C GLY A 169 0.83 13.90 8.54
N LEU A 170 1.27 14.20 7.30
CA LEU A 170 0.41 14.25 6.12
C LEU A 170 -0.19 12.86 5.80
N ARG A 171 0.51 11.79 6.21
CA ARG A 171 0.05 10.39 6.17
C ARG A 171 0.15 9.78 7.57
N GLY A 172 -0.81 8.93 7.94
CA GLY A 172 -0.78 8.24 9.23
C GLY A 172 -1.25 9.04 10.44
N SER A 173 -1.80 10.24 10.26
CA SER A 173 -2.40 11.02 11.37
C SER A 173 -3.88 10.74 11.59
N HIS A 174 -4.60 10.25 10.57
CA HIS A 174 -6.03 9.97 10.68
C HIS A 174 -6.32 8.86 11.69
N ALA A 175 -7.46 8.96 12.41
CA ALA A 175 -7.79 8.04 13.49
C ALA A 175 -7.83 6.56 13.03
N GLU A 176 -8.33 6.33 11.82
CA GLU A 176 -8.52 5.01 11.21
C GLU A 176 -7.24 4.44 10.56
N ASP A 177 -6.19 5.24 10.37
CA ASP A 177 -4.95 4.78 9.72
C ASP A 177 -4.00 4.09 10.72
N ARG A 178 -4.39 2.91 11.22
CA ARG A 178 -3.64 2.17 12.24
C ARG A 178 -2.19 1.89 11.84
N PHE A 179 -1.99 1.36 10.62
CA PHE A 179 -0.65 1.07 10.09
C PHE A 179 0.12 2.35 9.73
N GLY A 180 -0.57 3.38 9.26
CA GLY A 180 0.06 4.67 9.01
C GLY A 180 0.53 5.35 10.30
N LYS A 181 -0.20 5.24 11.40
CA LYS A 181 0.26 5.71 12.73
C LYS A 181 1.54 5.01 13.16
N GLN A 182 1.63 3.69 12.95
CA GLN A 182 2.87 2.96 13.22
C GLN A 182 4.01 3.49 12.35
N MET A 183 3.80 3.68 11.04
CA MET A 183 4.83 4.23 10.16
C MET A 183 5.19 5.69 10.46
N LYS A 184 4.24 6.51 10.92
CA LYS A 184 4.50 7.86 11.44
C LYS A 184 5.50 7.81 12.60
N MET A 185 5.27 6.93 13.58
CA MET A 185 6.23 6.74 14.69
C MET A 185 7.58 6.20 14.21
N MET A 186 7.57 5.21 13.30
CA MET A 186 8.82 4.64 12.78
C MET A 186 9.62 5.65 11.94
N SER A 187 8.95 6.58 11.28
CA SER A 187 9.59 7.58 10.43
C SER A 187 10.42 8.61 11.21
N THR A 188 10.32 8.66 12.54
CA THR A 188 11.15 9.54 13.37
C THR A 188 12.34 8.80 13.99
N THR A 189 12.59 7.55 13.61
CA THR A 189 13.60 6.69 14.25
C THR A 189 14.97 6.71 13.59
N LEU A 190 15.07 7.25 12.36
CA LEU A 190 16.36 7.50 11.71
C LEU A 190 16.95 8.83 12.23
N PRO A 191 18.29 8.90 12.42
CA PRO A 191 18.91 10.11 12.98
C PRO A 191 18.84 11.34 12.08
N GLY A 192 18.85 11.16 10.76
CA GLY A 192 18.76 12.26 9.81
C GLY A 192 18.51 11.84 8.38
N GLU A 193 18.43 12.83 7.50
CA GLU A 193 18.09 12.63 6.08
C GLU A 193 19.16 11.80 5.34
N LYS A 194 20.45 11.95 5.68
CA LYS A 194 21.50 11.11 5.10
C LYS A 194 21.27 9.62 5.39
N ASP A 195 20.86 9.27 6.61
CA ASP A 195 20.60 7.87 6.96
C ASP A 195 19.36 7.34 6.23
N LEU A 196 18.36 8.20 6.00
CA LEU A 196 17.22 7.86 5.14
C LEU A 196 17.68 7.59 3.70
N ASP A 197 18.53 8.44 3.14
CA ASP A 197 19.05 8.25 1.78
C ASP A 197 19.85 6.95 1.67
N ASP A 198 20.69 6.62 2.66
CA ASP A 198 21.41 5.35 2.73
C ASP A 198 20.43 4.14 2.80
N VAL A 199 19.37 4.22 3.62
CA VAL A 199 18.33 3.18 3.70
C VAL A 199 17.59 3.00 2.38
N LEU A 200 17.24 4.10 1.71
CA LEU A 200 16.57 4.07 0.41
C LEU A 200 17.47 3.47 -0.68
N ALA A 201 18.76 3.77 -0.64
CA ALA A 201 19.76 3.16 -1.51
C ALA A 201 19.78 1.64 -1.36
N PHE A 202 19.78 1.16 -0.11
CA PHE A 202 19.70 -0.26 0.19
C PHE A 202 18.41 -0.90 -0.35
N ILE A 203 17.24 -0.30 -0.09
CA ILE A 203 15.93 -0.81 -0.54
C ILE A 203 15.91 -0.91 -2.08
N ASN A 204 16.38 0.13 -2.75
CA ASN A 204 16.43 0.17 -4.20
C ASN A 204 17.34 -0.92 -4.79
N ALA A 205 18.49 -1.20 -4.16
CA ALA A 205 19.36 -2.30 -4.56
C ALA A 205 18.68 -3.69 -4.47
N GLN A 206 17.67 -3.86 -3.59
CA GLN A 206 16.91 -5.12 -3.50
C GLN A 206 15.99 -5.35 -4.70
N GLY A 207 15.65 -4.29 -5.44
CA GLY A 207 14.91 -4.43 -6.69
C GLY A 207 15.72 -5.16 -7.78
N ALA A 208 17.05 -5.02 -7.79
CA ALA A 208 17.89 -5.56 -8.87
C ALA A 208 18.11 -7.08 -8.78
N ALA A 209 17.96 -7.66 -7.58
CA ALA A 209 18.29 -9.05 -7.31
C ALA A 209 17.19 -10.00 -7.83
N ARG A 210 17.44 -10.65 -8.95
CA ARG A 210 16.72 -11.86 -9.40
C ARG A 210 17.42 -13.10 -8.88
#